data_AF-A0A931G2Y4-F1
#
_entry.id   AF-A0A931G2Y4-F1
#
_cell.length_a   1.000
_cell.length_b   1.000
_cell.length_c   1.000
_cell.angle_alpha   90.00
_cell.angle_beta   90.00
_cell.angle_gamma   90.00
#
_symmetry.space_group_name_H-M   'P 1'
#
loop_
_entity.id
_entity.type
_entity.pdbx_description
1 polymer ?
#
loop_
_entity_poly.entity_id
_entity_poly.type
_entity_poly.pdbx_seq_one_letter_code
_entity_poly.pdbx_strand_id
1 'polypeptide(L)'
;MSSLASRYGAAAEDVTAVTGQADTYRGWSLPQKTVDHMADAAKMAKDNEAISAGVGVACDWMMGNITTPAQFRNSVAKAGIGMTYTDLVAFRAATSDLAEELTTIKDQGSPKDKAAAALLCYVYQAVPVK
;
A
#
# COMPACT_ATOMS: atom_id res chain seq x y z
N MET A 1 14.15 5.29 8.81
CA MET A 1 13.85 3.88 8.46
C MET A 1 13.49 3.00 9.67
N SER A 2 13.98 3.27 10.89
CA SER A 2 13.73 2.38 12.06
C SER A 2 12.30 2.39 12.64
N SER A 3 11.44 3.36 12.30
CA SER A 3 10.06 3.44 12.84
C SER A 3 8.99 2.71 12.01
N LEU A 4 9.24 2.46 10.72
CA LEU A 4 8.27 1.81 9.83
C LEU A 4 8.50 0.30 9.78
N ALA A 5 9.77 -0.14 9.64
CA ALA A 5 10.13 -1.56 9.66
C ALA A 5 9.67 -2.27 10.95
N SER A 6 9.81 -1.60 12.09
CA SER A 6 9.35 -2.09 13.40
C SER A 6 7.83 -2.24 13.50
N ARG A 7 7.04 -1.40 12.82
CA ARG A 7 5.57 -1.53 12.74
C ARG A 7 5.12 -2.76 11.95
N TYR A 8 5.98 -3.24 11.05
CA TYR A 8 5.80 -4.49 10.32
C TYR A 8 6.42 -5.70 11.04
N GLY A 9 7.14 -5.51 12.15
CA GLY A 9 7.91 -6.58 12.79
C GLY A 9 9.10 -7.07 11.94
N ALA A 10 9.64 -6.21 11.08
CA ALA A 10 10.79 -6.49 10.22
C ALA A 10 12.08 -5.84 10.76
N ALA A 11 13.22 -6.52 10.61
CA ALA A 11 14.51 -5.92 10.88
C ALA A 11 14.89 -4.94 9.75
N ALA A 12 15.58 -3.84 10.09
CA ALA A 12 16.04 -2.86 9.08
C ALA A 12 17.01 -3.49 8.05
N GLU A 13 17.74 -4.52 8.47
CA GLU A 13 18.65 -5.33 7.66
C GLU A 13 17.88 -6.09 6.58
N ASP A 14 16.74 -6.70 6.95
CA ASP A 14 15.86 -7.42 6.02
C ASP A 14 15.25 -6.47 4.98
N VAL A 15 14.86 -5.25 5.39
CA VAL A 15 14.35 -4.21 4.46
C VAL A 15 15.39 -3.84 3.42
N THR A 16 16.67 -3.74 3.83
CA THR A 16 17.80 -3.43 2.94
C THR A 16 18.18 -4.62 2.04
N ALA A 17 17.95 -5.85 2.50
CA ALA A 17 18.17 -7.05 1.69
C ALA A 17 17.08 -7.22 0.60
N VAL A 18 15.85 -6.78 0.88
CA VAL A 18 14.72 -6.88 -0.05
C VAL A 18 14.78 -5.80 -1.15
N THR A 19 15.32 -4.60 -0.88
CA THR A 19 15.47 -3.55 -1.92
C THR A 19 16.29 -4.02 -3.13
N GLY A 20 17.28 -4.90 -2.93
CA GLY A 20 18.08 -5.48 -4.02
C GLY A 20 17.43 -6.67 -4.74
N GLN A 21 16.27 -7.14 -4.28
CA GLN A 21 15.59 -8.33 -4.81
C GLN A 21 14.11 -8.09 -5.15
N ALA A 22 13.63 -6.84 -5.05
CA ALA A 22 12.22 -6.48 -5.20
C ALA A 22 11.62 -7.02 -6.51
N ASP A 23 12.34 -6.94 -7.61
CA ASP A 23 11.86 -7.37 -8.94
C ASP A 23 11.64 -8.89 -9.08
N THR A 24 12.22 -9.71 -8.20
CA THR A 24 12.16 -11.18 -8.29
C THR A 24 11.55 -11.85 -7.05
N TYR A 25 11.29 -11.07 -6.00
CA TYR A 25 10.79 -11.60 -4.74
C TYR A 25 9.26 -11.69 -4.74
N ARG A 26 8.73 -12.91 -4.57
CA ARG A 26 7.28 -13.17 -4.62
C ARG A 26 6.48 -12.36 -3.59
N GLY A 27 7.03 -12.17 -2.38
CA GLY A 27 6.40 -11.37 -1.32
C GLY A 27 6.33 -9.87 -1.62
N TRP A 28 7.08 -9.39 -2.60
CA TRP A 28 6.96 -8.04 -3.16
C TRP A 28 5.98 -8.01 -4.34
N SER A 29 6.06 -8.99 -5.23
CA SER A 29 5.28 -9.04 -6.48
C SER A 29 3.76 -9.07 -6.27
N LEU A 30 3.27 -9.66 -5.18
CA LEU A 30 1.84 -9.75 -4.88
C LEU A 30 1.25 -8.37 -4.52
N PRO A 31 1.77 -7.66 -3.49
CA PRO A 31 1.38 -6.28 -3.23
C PRO A 31 1.57 -5.37 -4.45
N GLN A 32 2.69 -5.50 -5.18
CA GLN A 32 2.94 -4.69 -6.37
C GLN A 32 1.88 -4.90 -7.46
N LYS A 33 1.43 -6.14 -7.70
CA LYS A 33 0.36 -6.43 -8.65
C LYS A 33 -0.96 -5.76 -8.26
N THR A 34 -1.27 -5.70 -6.97
CA THR A 34 -2.46 -5.00 -6.46
C THR A 34 -2.33 -3.49 -6.66
N VAL A 35 -1.12 -2.93 -6.53
CA VAL A 35 -0.83 -1.54 -6.90
C VAL A 35 -0.96 -1.31 -8.42
N ASP A 36 -0.54 -2.25 -9.26
CA ASP A 36 -0.70 -2.14 -10.71
C ASP A 36 -2.19 -2.14 -11.11
N HIS A 37 -3.02 -2.95 -10.46
CA HIS A 37 -4.49 -2.89 -10.60
C HIS A 37 -5.07 -1.54 -10.15
N MET A 38 -4.54 -0.97 -9.07
CA MET A 38 -4.91 0.37 -8.62
C MET A 38 -4.53 1.42 -9.66
N ALA A 39 -3.37 1.30 -10.30
CA ALA A 39 -2.93 2.16 -11.38
C ALA A 39 -3.82 2.04 -12.63
N ASP A 40 -4.22 0.81 -12.99
CA ASP A 40 -5.16 0.56 -14.08
C ASP A 40 -6.53 1.20 -13.84
N ALA A 41 -7.03 1.14 -12.59
CA ALA A 41 -8.26 1.82 -12.19
C ALA A 41 -8.09 3.35 -12.12
N ALA A 42 -6.89 3.84 -11.85
CA ALA A 42 -6.56 5.25 -11.75
C ALA A 42 -6.16 5.90 -13.08
N LYS A 43 -6.25 5.22 -14.24
CA LYS A 43 -5.84 5.72 -15.57
C LYS A 43 -6.42 7.08 -16.00
N MET A 44 -7.48 7.56 -15.35
CA MET A 44 -8.05 8.90 -15.57
C MET A 44 -7.68 9.93 -14.48
N ALA A 45 -7.08 9.50 -13.37
CA ALA A 45 -6.57 10.37 -12.32
C ALA A 45 -5.18 10.87 -12.70
N LYS A 46 -4.96 12.19 -12.63
CA LYS A 46 -3.68 12.82 -12.98
C LYS A 46 -2.55 12.18 -12.15
N ASP A 47 -1.63 11.55 -12.86
CA ASP A 47 -0.82 10.39 -12.45
C ASP A 47 -0.05 10.48 -11.12
N ASN A 48 0.16 9.29 -10.54
CA ASN A 48 0.92 8.93 -9.34
C ASN A 48 0.36 9.38 -7.98
N GLU A 49 -0.28 10.55 -7.88
CA GLU A 49 -0.71 11.09 -6.57
C GLU A 49 -1.88 10.29 -5.96
N ALA A 50 -2.88 9.96 -6.76
CA ALA A 50 -4.01 9.15 -6.31
C ALA A 50 -3.56 7.74 -5.88
N ILE A 51 -2.62 7.15 -6.63
CA ILE A 51 -2.07 5.81 -6.33
C ILE A 51 -1.30 5.85 -5.01
N SER A 52 -0.39 6.81 -4.84
CA SER A 52 0.34 7.00 -3.57
C SER A 52 -0.58 7.25 -2.39
N ALA A 53 -1.64 8.04 -2.58
CA ALA A 53 -2.66 8.26 -1.56
C ALA A 53 -3.44 6.98 -1.23
N GLY A 54 -3.83 6.17 -2.23
CA GLY A 54 -4.51 4.89 -2.04
C GLY A 54 -3.65 3.87 -1.31
N VAL A 55 -2.40 3.68 -1.75
CA VAL A 55 -1.43 2.83 -1.07
C VAL A 55 -1.22 3.32 0.36
N GLY A 56 -1.06 4.63 0.57
CA GLY A 56 -0.95 5.25 1.88
C GLY A 56 -2.12 4.89 2.80
N VAL A 57 -3.36 4.92 2.30
CA VAL A 57 -4.56 4.53 3.05
C VAL A 57 -4.55 3.05 3.42
N ALA A 58 -4.12 2.16 2.52
CA ALA A 58 -3.99 0.73 2.83
C ALA A 58 -2.91 0.47 3.89
N CYS A 59 -1.77 1.16 3.80
CA CYS A 59 -0.71 1.12 4.80
C CYS A 59 -1.20 1.62 6.18
N ASP A 60 -1.93 2.74 6.20
CA ASP A 60 -2.48 3.33 7.43
C ASP A 60 -3.55 2.46 8.08
N TRP A 61 -4.34 1.75 7.29
CA TRP A 61 -5.26 0.72 7.79
C TRP A 61 -4.49 -0.39 8.51
N MET A 62 -3.52 -1.01 7.84
CA MET A 62 -2.75 -2.11 8.41
C MET A 62 -1.95 -1.67 9.67
N MET A 63 -1.45 -0.44 9.68
CA MET A 63 -0.75 0.14 10.85
C MET A 63 -1.68 0.50 12.01
N GLY A 64 -3.01 0.46 11.82
CA GLY A 64 -3.99 0.87 12.82
C GLY A 64 -4.11 2.40 13.00
N ASN A 65 -3.58 3.20 12.06
CA ASN A 65 -3.82 4.64 12.03
C ASN A 65 -5.26 4.95 11.55
N ILE A 66 -5.80 4.10 10.66
CA ILE A 66 -7.22 4.05 10.31
C ILE A 66 -7.81 2.82 10.99
N THR A 67 -8.78 3.03 11.89
CA THR A 67 -9.31 1.96 12.75
C THR A 67 -10.75 1.56 12.43
N THR A 68 -11.42 2.30 11.55
CA THR A 68 -12.83 2.06 11.23
C THR A 68 -13.09 2.00 9.72
N PRO A 69 -14.02 1.12 9.25
CA PRO A 69 -14.38 1.07 7.84
C PRO A 69 -14.88 2.41 7.28
N ALA A 70 -15.47 3.26 8.11
CA ALA A 70 -15.93 4.59 7.71
C ALA A 70 -14.75 5.54 7.42
N GLN A 71 -13.73 5.58 8.27
CA GLN A 71 -12.51 6.36 8.04
C GLN A 71 -11.76 5.86 6.79
N PHE A 72 -11.70 4.55 6.60
CA PHE A 72 -11.10 3.95 5.40
C PHE A 72 -11.80 4.44 4.14
N ARG A 73 -13.13 4.26 4.05
CA ARG A 73 -13.92 4.72 2.90
C ARG A 73 -13.76 6.21 2.63
N ASN A 74 -13.78 7.04 3.67
CA ASN A 74 -13.60 8.48 3.53
C ASN A 74 -12.20 8.84 3.00
N SER A 75 -11.16 8.13 3.42
CA SER A 75 -9.79 8.40 2.98
C SER A 75 -9.56 7.95 1.54
N VAL A 76 -10.10 6.78 1.15
CA VAL A 76 -10.10 6.32 -0.25
C VAL A 76 -10.87 7.29 -1.15
N ALA A 77 -12.04 7.77 -0.72
CA ALA A 77 -12.83 8.73 -1.49
C ALA A 77 -12.08 10.06 -1.71
N LYS A 78 -11.29 10.50 -0.73
CA LYS A 78 -10.40 11.67 -0.86
C LYS A 78 -9.25 11.41 -1.84
N ALA A 79 -8.65 10.22 -1.77
CA ALA A 79 -7.56 9.82 -2.68
C ALA A 79 -8.02 9.74 -4.15
N GLY A 80 -9.28 9.36 -4.39
CA GLY A 80 -9.88 9.26 -5.73
C GLY A 80 -10.62 10.50 -6.22
N ILE A 81 -10.39 11.70 -5.66
CA ILE A 81 -11.04 12.93 -6.14
C ILE A 81 -10.69 13.16 -7.63
N GLY A 82 -11.73 13.43 -8.44
CA GLY A 82 -11.59 13.64 -9.88
C GLY A 82 -11.71 12.37 -10.73
N MET A 83 -11.81 11.19 -10.11
CA MET A 83 -12.16 9.95 -10.80
C MET A 83 -13.64 9.92 -11.18
N THR A 84 -13.99 9.17 -12.22
CA THR A 84 -15.39 8.83 -12.48
C THR A 84 -15.91 7.90 -11.39
N TYR A 85 -17.24 7.75 -11.27
CA TYR A 85 -17.81 6.83 -10.29
C TYR A 85 -17.31 5.39 -10.49
N THR A 86 -17.24 4.92 -11.73
CA THR A 86 -16.78 3.57 -12.06
C THR A 86 -15.32 3.37 -11.65
N ASP A 87 -14.45 4.34 -11.95
CA ASP A 87 -13.04 4.30 -11.59
C ASP A 87 -12.86 4.34 -10.07
N LEU A 88 -13.62 5.19 -9.37
CA LEU A 88 -13.57 5.28 -7.91
C LEU A 88 -13.98 3.96 -7.24
N VAL A 89 -14.97 3.26 -7.79
CA VAL A 89 -15.38 1.93 -7.29
C VAL A 89 -14.26 0.91 -7.47
N ALA A 90 -13.63 0.87 -8.65
CA ALA A 90 -12.51 -0.03 -8.93
C ALA A 90 -11.27 0.30 -8.07
N PHE A 91 -10.94 1.58 -7.93
CA PHE A 91 -9.86 2.09 -7.09
C PHE A 91 -10.06 1.72 -5.62
N ARG A 92 -11.30 1.86 -5.13
CA ARG A 92 -11.65 1.46 -3.77
C ARG A 92 -11.49 -0.05 -3.55
N ALA A 93 -11.93 -0.87 -4.50
CA ALA A 93 -11.76 -2.32 -4.41
C ALA A 93 -10.27 -2.69 -4.32
N ALA A 94 -9.45 -2.17 -5.24
CA ALA A 94 -8.00 -2.40 -5.22
C ALA A 94 -7.32 -1.92 -3.93
N THR A 95 -7.76 -0.79 -3.36
CA THR A 95 -7.23 -0.29 -2.08
C THR A 95 -7.61 -1.20 -0.91
N SER A 96 -8.83 -1.74 -0.92
CA SER A 96 -9.28 -2.73 0.08
C SER A 96 -8.50 -4.03 -0.03
N ASP A 97 -8.31 -4.55 -1.24
CA ASP A 97 -7.54 -5.78 -1.49
C ASP A 97 -6.10 -5.61 -0.98
N LEU A 98 -5.45 -4.47 -1.27
CA LEU A 98 -4.11 -4.19 -0.76
C LEU A 98 -4.06 -4.14 0.77
N ALA A 99 -5.06 -3.53 1.41
CA ALA A 99 -5.13 -3.45 2.87
C ALA A 99 -5.28 -4.84 3.53
N GLU A 100 -6.05 -5.73 2.91
CA GLU A 100 -6.21 -7.12 3.36
C GLU A 100 -4.93 -7.94 3.16
N GLU A 101 -4.27 -7.79 2.01
CA GLU A 101 -2.97 -8.43 1.73
C GLU A 101 -1.89 -7.99 2.72
N LEU A 102 -1.77 -6.67 2.96
CA LEU A 102 -0.80 -6.13 3.92
C LEU A 102 -1.09 -6.59 5.35
N THR A 103 -2.36 -6.70 5.75
CA THR A 103 -2.75 -7.24 7.06
C THR A 103 -2.35 -8.71 7.19
N THR A 104 -2.61 -9.50 6.15
CA THR A 104 -2.21 -10.91 6.10
C THR A 104 -0.70 -11.07 6.20
N ILE A 105 0.08 -10.26 5.47
CA ILE A 105 1.55 -10.26 5.54
C ILE A 105 2.04 -9.88 6.94
N LYS A 106 1.44 -8.87 7.57
CA LYS A 106 1.79 -8.48 8.94
C LYS A 106 1.55 -9.61 9.94
N ASP A 107 0.44 -10.33 9.82
CA ASP A 107 0.07 -11.35 10.80
C ASP A 107 0.78 -12.68 10.55
N GLN A 108 0.96 -13.09 9.29
CA GLN A 108 1.36 -14.44 8.90
C GLN A 108 2.61 -14.51 8.01
N GLY A 109 3.06 -13.38 7.47
CA GLY A 109 4.20 -13.33 6.56
C GLY A 109 5.52 -13.70 7.23
N SER A 110 6.48 -14.18 6.43
CA SER A 110 7.86 -14.34 6.89
C SER A 110 8.48 -12.97 7.23
N PRO A 111 9.61 -12.91 7.97
CA PRO A 111 10.33 -11.66 8.21
C PRO A 111 10.64 -10.89 6.91
N LYS A 112 10.93 -11.63 5.84
CA LYS A 112 11.22 -11.07 4.51
C LYS A 112 9.98 -10.51 3.81
N ASP A 113 8.80 -11.13 3.98
CA ASP A 113 7.52 -10.59 3.47
C ASP A 113 7.16 -9.29 4.19
N LYS A 114 7.33 -9.27 5.51
CA LYS A 114 7.10 -8.09 6.34
C LYS A 114 8.03 -6.94 5.96
N ALA A 115 9.30 -7.25 5.67
CA ALA A 115 10.27 -6.28 5.16
C ALA A 115 9.87 -5.72 3.79
N ALA A 116 9.35 -6.57 2.88
CA ALA A 116 8.84 -6.15 1.58
C ALA A 116 7.63 -5.20 1.72
N ALA A 117 6.66 -5.55 2.56
CA ALA A 117 5.49 -4.70 2.84
C ALA A 117 5.89 -3.36 3.50
N ALA A 118 6.87 -3.38 4.41
CA ALA A 118 7.42 -2.16 5.01
C ALA A 118 8.07 -1.25 3.96
N LEU A 119 8.84 -1.83 3.04
CA LEU A 119 9.47 -1.09 1.95
C LEU A 119 8.41 -0.49 1.01
N LEU A 120 7.37 -1.24 0.65
CA LEU A 120 6.28 -0.77 -0.22
C LEU A 120 5.65 0.49 0.37
N CYS A 121 5.22 0.40 1.64
CA CYS A 121 4.62 1.54 2.30
C CYS A 121 5.59 2.70 2.51
N TYR A 122 6.87 2.43 2.73
CA TYR A 122 7.88 3.50 2.77
C TYR A 122 7.99 4.23 1.43
N VAL A 123 8.08 3.49 0.32
CA VAL A 123 8.21 4.07 -1.04
C VAL A 123 7.01 4.94 -1.37
N TYR A 124 5.79 4.45 -1.12
CA TYR A 124 4.57 5.19 -1.47
C TYR A 124 4.20 6.31 -0.47
N GLN A 125 4.58 6.22 0.81
CA GLN A 125 4.40 7.32 1.77
C GLN A 125 5.47 8.41 1.63
N ALA A 126 6.66 8.08 1.11
CA ALA A 126 7.72 9.06 0.87
C ALA A 126 7.49 9.92 -0.37
N VAL A 127 6.55 9.55 -1.25
CA VAL A 127 6.09 10.41 -2.34
C VAL A 127 5.03 11.37 -1.77
N PRO A 128 5.35 12.66 -1.54
CA PRO A 128 4.41 13.59 -0.95
C PRO A 128 3.21 13.78 -1.88
N VAL A 129 2.01 13.59 -1.34
CA VAL A 129 0.76 14.13 -1.91
C VAL A 129 0.87 15.65 -1.78
N LYS A 130 1.04 16.37 -2.90
CA LYS A 130 1.14 17.83 -2.90
C LYS A 130 -0.23 18.50 -2.83
#